data_AF-A0A378N7X5-F1
#
_entry.id   AF-A0A378N7X5-F1
#
_cell.length_a   1.000
_cell.length_b   1.000
_cell.length_c   1.000
_cell.angle_alpha   90.00
_cell.angle_beta   90.00
_cell.angle_gamma   90.00
#
_symmetry.space_group_name_H-M   'P 1'
#
loop_
_entity.id
_entity.type
_entity.pdbx_description
1 polymer ?
#
loop_
_entity_poly.entity_id
_entity_poly.type
_entity_poly.pdbx_seq_one_letter_code
_entity_poly.pdbx_strand_id
1 'polypeptide(L)' 'MAQNEQNLIWIDLEMTGLDPEKERIIEIATIVTDKDLNILAEGPVLAVHQTDDLLEKMSDWCVKTHTLTG' A
#
# COMPACT_ATOMS: atom_id res chain seq x y z
N MET A 1 19.86 -3.57 -14.33
CA MET A 1 19.67 -5.01 -14.08
C MET A 1 18.95 -5.59 -15.28
N ALA A 2 19.29 -6.80 -15.73
CA ALA A 2 18.56 -7.43 -16.84
C ALA A 2 17.14 -7.74 -16.38
N GLN A 3 16.14 -7.24 -17.11
CA GLN A 3 14.74 -7.52 -16.83
C GLN A 3 14.46 -9.00 -17.13
N ASN A 4 14.02 -9.75 -16.13
CA ASN A 4 13.61 -11.14 -16.28
C ASN A 4 12.08 -11.18 -16.25
N GLU A 5 11.47 -11.75 -17.28
CA GLU A 5 10.01 -11.84 -17.45
C GLU A 5 9.32 -12.69 -16.38
N GLN A 6 10.09 -13.50 -15.63
CA GLN A 6 9.58 -14.32 -14.53
C GLN A 6 9.65 -13.64 -13.16
N ASN A 7 10.19 -12.43 -13.07
CA ASN A 7 10.20 -11.69 -11.82
C ASN A 7 8.77 -11.30 -11.42
N LEU A 8 8.51 -11.32 -10.12
CA LEU A 8 7.21 -10.97 -9.54
C LEU A 8 7.30 -9.61 -8.86
N ILE A 9 6.26 -8.80 -9.05
CA ILE A 9 6.11 -7.51 -8.36
C ILE A 9 5.02 -7.68 -7.31
N TRP A 10 5.41 -7.54 -6.06
CA TRP A 10 4.52 -7.53 -4.90
C TRP A 10 4.15 -6.10 -4.58
N ILE A 11 2.86 -5.85 -4.37
CA ILE A 11 2.32 -4.54 -4.02
C ILE A 11 1.29 -4.76 -2.93
N ASP A 12 1.39 -3.96 -1.88
CA ASP A 12 0.37 -3.84 -0.84
C ASP A 12 -0.05 -2.38 -0.69
N LEU A 13 -1.34 -2.16 -0.44
CA LEU A 13 -1.94 -0.83 -0.35
C LEU A 13 -2.81 -0.74 0.89
N GLU A 14 -2.65 0.35 1.63
CA GLU A 14 -3.61 0.76 2.66
C GLU A 14 -4.48 1.89 2.10
N MET A 15 -5.78 1.83 2.40
CA MET A 15 -6.77 2.76 1.89
C MET A 15 -7.64 3.35 3.00
N THR A 16 -8.29 4.47 2.72
CA THR A 16 -9.30 5.08 3.60
C THR A 16 -10.60 4.26 3.69
N GLY A 17 -10.81 3.30 2.78
CA GLY A 17 -11.95 2.38 2.78
C GLY A 17 -11.99 1.48 1.54
N LEU A 18 -13.16 0.88 1.26
CA LEU A 18 -13.34 -0.13 0.21
C LEU A 18 -14.03 0.36 -1.08
N ASP A 19 -14.46 1.62 -1.15
CA ASP A 19 -15.14 2.19 -2.32
C ASP A 19 -14.17 3.02 -3.18
N PRO A 20 -13.70 2.54 -4.34
CA PRO A 20 -12.68 3.23 -5.14
C PRO A 20 -13.11 4.61 -5.67
N GLU A 21 -14.41 4.86 -5.80
CA GLU A 21 -14.92 6.15 -6.27
C GLU A 21 -14.75 7.24 -5.19
N LYS A 22 -14.78 6.84 -3.92
CA LYS A 22 -14.73 7.76 -2.76
C LYS A 22 -13.38 7.75 -2.05
N GLU A 23 -12.80 6.57 -1.90
CA GLU A 23 -11.67 6.31 -1.02
C GLU A 23 -10.33 6.49 -1.74
N ARG A 24 -9.27 6.71 -0.97
CA ARG A 24 -7.93 6.99 -1.48
C ARG A 24 -6.90 6.12 -0.79
N ILE A 25 -5.78 5.90 -1.49
CA ILE A 25 -4.59 5.24 -0.97
C ILE A 25 -3.93 6.16 0.07
N ILE A 26 -3.54 5.59 1.20
CA ILE A 26 -2.80 6.26 2.28
C ILE A 26 -1.42 5.63 2.51
N GLU A 27 -1.17 4.41 2.04
CA GLU A 27 0.16 3.80 2.04
C GLU A 27 0.35 2.88 0.83
N ILE A 28 1.59 2.76 0.36
CA ILE A 28 2.03 1.77 -0.62
C ILE A 28 3.38 1.18 -0.22
N ALA A 29 3.49 -0.14 -0.28
CA ALA A 29 4.74 -0.88 -0.17
C ALA A 29 4.93 -1.78 -1.39
N THR A 30 6.18 -1.92 -1.86
CA THR A 30 6.48 -2.76 -3.03
C THR A 30 7.76 -3.57 -2.85
N ILE A 31 7.79 -4.79 -3.38
CA ILE A 31 8.96 -5.67 -3.40
C ILE A 31 9.03 -6.37 -4.77
N VAL A 32 10.23 -6.64 -5.27
CA VAL A 32 10.46 -7.48 -6.44
C VAL A 32 11.12 -8.77 -6.00
N THR A 33 10.58 -9.92 -6.43
CA THR A 33 11.19 -11.24 -6.20
C THR A 33 11.49 -11.94 -7.52
N ASP A 34 12.34 -12.96 -7.48
CA ASP A 34 12.40 -13.96 -8.55
C ASP A 34 11.22 -14.95 -8.43
N LYS A 35 11.17 -15.93 -9.34
CA LYS A 35 10.14 -16.99 -9.36
C LYS A 35 10.20 -17.94 -8.16
N ASP A 36 11.32 -18.00 -7.46
CA ASP A 36 11.54 -18.84 -6.29
C ASP A 36 11.37 -18.04 -4.99
N LEU A 37 10.82 -16.82 -5.09
CA LEU A 37 10.48 -15.90 -4.00
C LEU A 37 11.68 -15.28 -3.28
N ASN A 38 12.88 -15.32 -3.88
CA ASN A 38 14.01 -14.57 -3.33
C ASN A 38 13.85 -13.09 -3.62
N ILE A 39 14.06 -12.23 -2.62
CA ILE A 39 13.97 -10.77 -2.77
C ILE A 39 15.12 -10.29 -3.66
N LEU A 40 14.76 -9.61 -4.74
CA LEU A 40 15.69 -8.99 -5.70
C LEU A 40 15.85 -7.50 -5.45
N ALA A 41 14.78 -6.83 -5.01
CA ALA A 41 14.77 -5.43 -4.67
C ALA A 41 13.60 -5.12 -3.73
N GLU A 42 13.84 -4.24 -2.77
CA GLU A 42 12.79 -3.58 -1.99
C GLU A 42 12.49 -2.24 -2.68
N GLY A 43 11.21 -2.04 -3.00
CA GLY A 43 10.73 -0.75 -3.48
C GLY A 43 10.43 0.19 -2.31
N PRO A 44 9.91 1.38 -2.60
CA PRO A 44 9.66 2.35 -1.54
C PRO A 44 8.46 1.94 -0.68
N VAL A 45 8.52 2.32 0.59
CA VAL A 45 7.37 2.36 1.51
C VAL A 45 6.99 3.82 1.66
N LEU A 46 5.81 4.18 1.18
CA LEU A 46 5.38 5.58 1.10
C LEU A 46 4.02 5.75 1.76
N ALA A 47 3.97 6.60 2.78
CA ALA A 47 2.73 7.21 3.23
C ALA A 47 2.28 8.27 2.20
N VAL A 48 1.03 8.19 1.76
CA VAL A 48 0.43 9.09 0.79
C VAL A 48 -0.51 10.05 1.52
N HIS A 49 -0.14 11.33 1.51
CA HIS A 49 -0.92 12.36 2.17
C HIS A 49 -2.36 12.44 1.60
N GLN A 50 -3.33 12.50 2.52
CA GLN A 50 -4.71 12.86 2.25
C GLN A 50 -5.14 14.00 3.19
N THR A 51 -6.16 14.76 2.79
CA THR A 51 -6.71 15.84 3.62
C THR A 51 -7.35 15.30 4.90
N ASP A 52 -7.25 16.05 6.00
CA ASP A 52 -7.92 15.71 7.28
C ASP A 52 -9.42 15.45 7.08
N ASP A 53 -10.11 16.29 6.31
CA ASP A 53 -11.53 16.11 5.95
C ASP A 53 -11.87 14.75 5.33
N LEU A 54 -10.92 14.09 4.66
CA LEU A 54 -11.12 12.76 4.08
C LEU A 54 -10.82 11.68 5.13
N LEU A 55 -9.73 11.85 5.89
CA LEU A 55 -9.33 10.93 6.95
C LEU A 55 -10.39 10.84 8.06
N GLU A 56 -11.03 11.96 8.40
CA GLU A 56 -12.12 12.01 9.38
C GLU A 56 -13.39 11.29 8.92
N LYS A 57 -13.54 11.05 7.61
CA LYS A 57 -14.70 10.33 7.04
C LYS A 57 -14.49 8.82 6.93
N MET A 58 -13.31 8.33 7.31
CA MET A 58 -13.03 6.90 7.34
C MET A 58 -14.00 6.17 8.29
N SER A 59 -14.31 4.92 7.97
CA SER A 59 -15.10 4.08 8.88
C SER A 59 -14.37 3.88 10.23
N ASP A 60 -15.14 3.64 11.30
CA ASP A 60 -14.58 3.37 12.64
C ASP A 60 -13.53 2.26 12.64
N TRP A 61 -13.71 1.25 11.79
CA TRP A 61 -12.75 0.16 11.63
C TRP A 61 -11.43 0.67 11.03
N CYS A 62 -11.49 1.46 9.95
CA CYS A 62 -10.29 2.02 9.31
C CYS A 62 -9.55 2.95 10.27
N VAL A 63 -10.26 3.86 10.96
CA VAL A 63 -9.67 4.76 11.95
C VAL A 63 -8.94 3.97 13.04
N LYS A 64 -9.61 2.97 13.61
CA LYS A 64 -9.02 2.15 14.69
C LYS A 64 -7.79 1.38 14.21
N THR A 65 -7.88 0.71 13.06
CA THR A 65 -6.79 -0.11 12.53
C THR A 65 -5.57 0.75 12.23
N HIS A 66 -5.72 1.80 11.43
CA HIS A 66 -4.62 2.66 11.00
C HIS A 66 -3.97 3.42 12.17
N THR A 67 -4.75 3.84 13.17
CA THR A 67 -4.19 4.50 14.38
C THR A 67 -3.37 3.53 15.25
N LEU A 68 -3.69 2.24 15.25
CA LEU A 68 -2.96 1.24 16.04
C LEU A 68 -1.66 0.81 15.36
N THR A 69 -1.62 0.80 14.03
CA THR A 69 -0.47 0.33 13.26
C THR A 69 0.50 1.43 12.86
N GLY A 70 0.04 2.69 12.85
CA GLY A 70 0.86 3.90 12.89
C GLY A 70 1.92 4.01 11.82
#